data_AF-A0A6G6YF72-F1
#
_entry.id   AF-A0A6G6YF72-F1
#
_cell.length_a   1.000
_cell.length_b   1.000
_cell.length_c   1.000
_cell.angle_alpha   90.00
_cell.angle_beta   90.00
_cell.angle_gamma   90.00
#
_symmetry.space_group_name_H-M   'P 1'
#
loop_
_entity.id
_entity.type
_entity.pdbx_description
1 polymer ?
#
loop_
_entity_poly.entity_id
_entity_poly.type
_entity_poly.pdbx_seq_one_letter_code
_entity_poly.pdbx_strand_id
1 'polypeptide(L)'
;MKKYQLISFIFVLLGSFSKACEACKLQQPKITQELTHGKGPQSNWDWAIVVIISVITLATLFYAVKFLMHPGEKNKSHIKNNVLSY
;
A
#
# COMPACT_ATOMS: atom_id res chain seq x y z
N MET A 1 14.42 15.72 10.87
CA MET A 1 13.84 14.39 10.61
C MET A 1 12.32 14.42 10.41
N LYS A 2 11.52 14.95 11.35
CA LYS A 2 10.05 15.03 11.21
C LYS A 2 9.56 15.67 9.89
N LYS A 3 10.20 16.76 9.45
CA LYS A 3 9.86 17.43 8.17
C LYS A 3 10.09 16.55 6.94
N TYR A 4 11.18 15.78 6.90
CA TYR A 4 11.48 14.88 5.77
C TYR A 4 10.62 13.63 5.77
N GLN A 5 10.25 13.11 6.95
CA GLN A 5 9.27 12.03 7.09
C GLN A 5 7.88 12.48 6.64
N LEU A 6 7.47 13.70 7.01
CA LEU A 6 6.21 14.29 6.57
C LEU A 6 6.20 14.52 5.04
N ILE A 7 7.29 15.06 4.48
CA ILE A 7 7.43 15.25 3.03
C ILE A 7 7.40 13.90 2.30
N SER A 8 8.09 12.87 2.79
CA SER A 8 8.06 11.53 2.22
C SER A 8 6.66 10.91 2.26
N PHE A 9 5.94 11.06 3.38
CA PHE A 9 4.56 10.60 3.51
C PHE A 9 3.62 11.31 2.54
N ILE A 10 3.75 12.64 2.40
CA ILE A 10 2.98 13.44 1.44
C ILE A 10 3.30 13.02 -0.01
N PHE A 11 4.57 12.74 -0.32
CA PHE A 11 4.98 12.33 -1.67
C PHE A 11 4.41 10.97 -2.07
N VAL A 12 4.36 10.02 -1.13
CA VAL A 12 3.70 8.71 -1.32
C VAL A 12 2.20 8.89 -1.59
N LEU A 13 1.53 9.78 -0.84
CA LEU A 13 0.11 10.07 -1.06
C LEU A 13 -0.16 10.74 -2.41
N LEU A 14 0.70 11.67 -2.84
CA LEU A 14 0.56 12.37 -4.11
C LEU A 14 0.76 11.47 -5.33
N GLY A 15 1.61 10.45 -5.23
CA GLY A 15 1.86 9.49 -6.32
C GLY A 15 0.64 8.62 -6.68
N SER A 16 -0.38 8.55 -5.82
CA SER A 16 -1.59 7.73 -6.04
C SER A 16 -2.70 8.43 -6.83
N PHE A 17 -2.55 9.70 -7.22
CA PHE A 17 -3.60 10.49 -7.89
C PHE A 17 -3.53 10.45 -9.43
N SER A 18 -3.24 9.31 -10.03
CA SER A 18 -3.42 9.15 -11.48
C SER A 18 -4.91 8.97 -11.79
N LYS A 19 -5.60 10.07 -12.14
CA LYS A 19 -7.01 10.02 -12.55
C LYS A 19 -7.16 9.20 -13.83
N ALA A 20 -8.15 8.30 -13.87
CA ALA A 20 -8.51 7.59 -15.08
C ALA A 20 -9.05 8.58 -16.14
N CYS A 21 -8.73 8.36 -17.42
CA CYS A 21 -9.43 9.06 -18.49
C CYS A 21 -10.90 8.62 -18.54
N GLU A 22 -11.76 9.42 -19.17
CA GLU A 22 -13.21 9.17 -19.19
C GLU A 22 -13.58 7.81 -19.82
N ALA A 23 -12.82 7.37 -20.83
CA ALA A 23 -12.97 6.04 -21.42
C ALA A 23 -12.67 4.91 -20.41
N CYS A 24 -11.57 5.01 -19.65
CA CYS A 24 -11.24 4.03 -18.62
C CYS A 24 -12.23 4.04 -17.46
N LYS A 25 -12.73 5.22 -17.08
CA LYS A 25 -13.75 5.39 -16.04
C LYS A 25 -15.04 4.62 -16.34
N LEU A 26 -15.50 4.64 -17.60
CA LEU A 26 -16.72 3.91 -18.02
C LEU A 26 -16.53 2.38 -18.00
N GLN A 27 -15.29 1.91 -18.08
CA GLN A 27 -14.96 0.48 -18.07
C GLN A 27 -14.68 -0.08 -16.66
N GLN A 28 -14.80 0.75 -15.62
CA GLN A 28 -14.60 0.33 -14.23
C GLN A 28 -15.93 0.01 -13.54
N PRO A 29 -15.95 -1.00 -12.66
CA PRO A 29 -17.07 -1.22 -11.76
C PRO A 29 -17.36 0.00 -10.88
N LYS A 30 -18.64 0.26 -10.58
CA LYS A 30 -19.08 1.44 -9.81
C LYS A 30 -18.33 1.63 -8.49
N ILE A 31 -17.95 0.55 -7.81
CA ILE A 31 -17.27 0.60 -6.51
C ILE A 31 -15.80 1.01 -6.57
N THR A 32 -15.14 0.83 -7.72
CA THR A 32 -13.72 1.20 -7.92
C THR A 32 -13.53 2.30 -8.93
N GLN A 33 -14.63 2.80 -9.51
CA GLN A 33 -14.66 3.91 -10.42
C GLN A 33 -14.03 5.15 -9.76
N GLU A 34 -13.19 5.88 -10.49
CA GLU A 34 -12.35 6.99 -10.01
C GLU A 34 -11.17 6.63 -9.09
N LEU A 35 -11.08 5.40 -8.59
CA LEU A 35 -10.02 4.99 -7.64
C LEU A 35 -8.84 4.31 -8.32
N THR A 36 -9.10 3.58 -9.41
CA THR A 36 -8.09 2.78 -10.09
C THR A 36 -7.82 3.32 -11.49
N HIS A 37 -6.64 3.06 -12.04
CA HIS A 37 -6.38 3.24 -13.47
C HIS A 37 -6.57 1.92 -14.21
N GLY A 38 -7.00 1.96 -15.48
CA GLY A 38 -7.20 0.77 -16.30
C GLY A 38 -8.58 0.12 -16.14
N LYS A 39 -8.73 -1.09 -16.69
CA LYS A 39 -9.98 -1.84 -16.68
C LYS A 39 -10.12 -2.59 -15.36
N GLY A 40 -11.25 -2.43 -14.67
CA GLY A 40 -11.51 -3.10 -13.41
C GLY A 40 -11.94 -4.57 -13.57
N PRO A 41 -12.19 -5.30 -12.45
CA PRO A 41 -12.68 -6.67 -12.47
C PRO A 41 -13.91 -6.85 -13.37
N GLN A 42 -13.89 -7.86 -14.24
CA GLN A 42 -14.93 -8.11 -15.24
C GLN A 42 -15.87 -9.25 -14.82
N SER A 43 -15.41 -10.16 -13.98
CA SER A 43 -16.15 -11.33 -13.52
C SER A 43 -16.20 -11.42 -11.98
N ASN A 44 -17.10 -12.25 -11.46
CA ASN A 44 -17.15 -12.55 -10.01
C ASN A 44 -15.86 -13.24 -9.53
N TRP A 45 -15.19 -14.00 -10.39
CA TRP A 45 -13.91 -14.63 -10.07
C TRP A 45 -12.79 -13.60 -9.92
N ASP A 46 -12.79 -12.56 -10.76
CA ASP A 46 -11.83 -11.45 -10.64
C ASP A 46 -12.01 -10.75 -9.29
N TRP A 47 -13.26 -10.58 -8.84
CA TRP A 47 -13.57 -10.02 -7.52
C TRP A 47 -13.10 -10.90 -6.36
N ALA A 48 -13.22 -12.22 -6.48
CA ALA A 48 -12.69 -13.15 -5.47
C ALA A 48 -11.16 -12.99 -5.34
N ILE A 49 -10.44 -12.87 -6.46
CA ILE A 49 -8.99 -12.63 -6.47
C ILE A 49 -8.65 -11.29 -5.80
N VAL A 50 -9.38 -10.22 -6.14
CA VAL A 50 -9.18 -8.89 -5.53
C VAL A 50 -9.32 -8.95 -4.01
N VAL A 51 -10.34 -9.65 -3.50
CA VAL A 51 -10.55 -9.79 -2.05
C VAL A 51 -9.40 -10.56 -1.40
N ILE A 52 -8.99 -11.70 -1.97
CA ILE A 52 -7.91 -12.54 -1.44
C ILE A 52 -6.60 -11.76 -1.38
N ILE A 53 -6.22 -11.10 -2.49
CA ILE A 53 -4.98 -10.32 -2.54
C ILE A 53 -5.05 -9.15 -1.57
N SER A 54 -6.19 -8.45 -1.47
CA SER A 54 -6.37 -7.35 -0.52
C SER A 54 -6.13 -7.80 0.92
N VAL A 55 -6.67 -8.97 1.32
CA VAL A 55 -6.45 -9.53 2.66
C VAL A 55 -4.97 -9.85 2.89
N ILE A 56 -4.30 -10.50 1.93
CA ILE A 56 -2.88 -10.83 2.02
C ILE A 56 -2.02 -9.55 2.13
N THR A 57 -2.31 -8.53 1.31
CA THR A 57 -1.61 -7.25 1.34
C THR A 57 -1.78 -6.56 2.69
N LEU A 58 -2.99 -6.50 3.25
CA LEU A 58 -3.24 -5.91 4.56
C LEU A 58 -2.52 -6.67 5.68
N ALA A 59 -2.54 -8.01 5.63
CA ALA A 59 -1.79 -8.84 6.59
C ALA A 59 -0.28 -8.59 6.49
N THR A 60 0.25 -8.53 5.26
CA THR A 60 1.67 -8.27 5.01
C THR A 60 2.08 -6.87 5.49
N LEU A 61 1.26 -5.85 5.20
CA LEU A 61 1.47 -4.48 5.68
C LEU A 61 1.45 -4.42 7.20
N PHE A 62 0.49 -5.09 7.85
CA PHE A 62 0.44 -5.20 9.30
C PHE A 62 1.73 -5.79 9.88
N TYR A 63 2.21 -6.92 9.34
CA TYR A 63 3.45 -7.54 9.82
C TYR A 63 4.69 -6.69 9.51
N ALA A 64 4.75 -6.05 8.34
CA ALA A 64 5.83 -5.13 7.99
C ALA A 64 5.92 -3.99 9.02
N VAL A 65 4.79 -3.33 9.31
CA VAL A 65 4.71 -2.27 10.31
C VAL A 65 5.03 -2.80 11.72
N LYS A 66 4.46 -3.95 12.12
CA LYS A 66 4.74 -4.61 13.41
C LYS A 66 6.24 -4.85 13.61
N PHE A 67 6.92 -5.40 12.61
CA PHE A 67 8.33 -5.75 12.71
C PHE A 67 9.29 -4.57 12.53
N LEU A 68 8.81 -3.44 12.01
CA LEU A 68 9.53 -2.18 12.00
C LEU A 68 9.42 -1.47 13.36
N MET A 69 8.23 -1.42 13.97
CA MET A 69 8.02 -0.74 15.26
C MET A 69 8.53 -1.56 16.46
N HIS A 70 8.27 -2.87 16.45
CA HIS A 70 8.67 -3.79 17.52
C HIS A 70 9.39 -5.00 16.91
N PRO A 71 10.63 -4.81 16.42
CA PRO A 71 11.46 -5.93 16.03
C PRO A 71 11.71 -6.77 17.28
N GLY A 72 11.24 -8.02 17.32
CA GLY A 72 11.52 -8.97 18.41
C GLY A 72 12.99 -9.40 18.52
N GLU A 73 13.90 -8.64 17.90
CA GLU A 73 15.34 -8.86 17.91
C GLU A 73 15.94 -8.37 19.22
N LYS A 74 16.59 -9.26 19.96
CA LYS A 74 17.18 -8.96 21.27
C LYS A 74 18.67 -8.64 21.18
N ASN A 75 19.32 -9.00 20.07
CA ASN A 75 20.73 -8.74 19.88
C ASN A 75 20.98 -7.28 19.47
N LYS A 76 21.59 -6.52 20.38
CA LYS A 76 21.91 -5.10 20.17
C LYS A 76 22.87 -4.85 19.01
N SER A 77 23.74 -5.81 18.64
CA SER A 77 24.68 -5.65 17.52
C SER A 77 24.10 -6.02 16.16
N HIS A 78 22.84 -6.45 16.10
CA HIS A 78 22.18 -6.82 14.85
C HIS A 78 21.97 -5.59 13.94
N ILE A 79 22.16 -5.75 12.62
CA ILE A 79 22.06 -4.66 11.63
C ILE A 79 20.75 -3.87 11.74
N LYS A 80 19.66 -4.53 12.11
CA LYS A 80 18.33 -3.93 12.31
C LYS A 80 18.30 -2.84 13.40
N ASN A 81 19.16 -2.96 14.41
CA ASN A 81 19.29 -2.00 15.52
C ASN A 81 20.29 -0.87 15.20
N ASN A 82 21.16 -1.08 14.20
CA ASN A 82 22.15 -0.07 13.75
C ASN A 82 21.62 0.80 12.58
N VAL A 83 20.64 0.33 11.81
CA VAL A 83 20.07 1.11 10.69
C VAL A 83 19.03 2.13 11.18
N LEU A 84 18.38 1.87 12.32
CA LEU A 84 17.35 2.75 12.90
C LEU A 84 17.87 3.64 14.05
N SER A 85 19.15 3.53 14.41
CA SER A 85 19.80 4.40 15.39
C SER A 85 20.00 5.80 14.79
N TYR A 86 19.17 6.75 15.24
CA TYR A 86 19.35 8.19 15.08
C TYR A 86 19.70 8.83 16.42
#